data_AF-A0A445D0T2-F1
#
_entry.id   AF-A0A445D0T2-F1
#
_cell.length_a   1.000
_cell.length_b   1.000
_cell.length_c   1.000
_cell.angle_alpha   90.00
_cell.angle_beta   90.00
_cell.angle_gamma   90.00
#
_symmetry.space_group_name_H-M   'P 1'
#
loop_
_entity.id
_entity.type
_entity.pdbx_description
1 polymer ?
#
loop_
_entity_poly.entity_id
_entity_poly.type
_entity_poly.pdbx_seq_one_letter_code
_entity_poly.pdbx_strand_id
1 'polypeptide(L)'
;MVDLEWKSKMVRSNINMHHPKSPKLTVSDKSVLQPNLPALQLHLTPNDFKTASFSLCEAYDNYLSLPQLRTLWASNNFPNWAHEPIIKPALHALEITFRFISTVFSDPRPYANKREWGRRLESLAKAQVQLIATLFEDQQESPETRGEVPVSDSSSSGYRSYSEASLLPRLATWHRSRDVAQRILAIVEAEMTRCPYTIGLGEPNLAGKPILRYDAICRPNELHSLETTPFDHVDNFENLNLRATHQIVESWSRAARVLLESVAELVEGRRFEKAARECYAVERIWKLLTEIEELHLLMDPNDLMKLKKQIEIRCFGDTAAFCFRSKELVEVTKMCREMKRMVPEILEVEVDPKGGPGIVEAAMRVYAEKKESVVEVLQAMQGIEAAMKRFFFGYKQVVAAVMGSAEAGGNRVGSGDSLSQIFLEPTYFPSLDAAKTFLGIL
;
A
#
# COMPACT_ATOMS: atom_id res chain seq x y z
N MET A 1 -12.40 19.58 6.59
CA MET A 1 -13.76 19.89 6.10
C MET A 1 -13.61 21.01 5.09
N VAL A 2 -13.63 20.68 3.79
CA VAL A 2 -13.43 21.66 2.71
C VAL A 2 -14.79 21.98 2.12
N ASP A 3 -15.15 23.25 2.23
CA ASP A 3 -16.40 23.82 1.75
C ASP A 3 -16.43 23.81 0.22
N LEU A 4 -17.43 23.16 -0.38
CA LEU A 4 -17.56 22.90 -1.83
C LEU A 4 -18.48 23.91 -2.52
N GLU A 5 -18.41 25.19 -2.16
CA GLU A 5 -19.25 26.25 -2.76
C GLU A 5 -18.65 26.94 -4.00
N TRP A 6 -17.52 26.48 -4.55
CA TRP A 6 -16.90 27.19 -5.68
C TRP A 6 -17.64 27.00 -7.02
N LYS A 7 -18.41 25.91 -7.19
CA LYS A 7 -19.15 25.64 -8.45
C LYS A 7 -20.44 26.47 -8.61
N SER A 8 -20.97 27.07 -7.54
CA SER A 8 -22.21 27.86 -7.59
C SER A 8 -22.00 29.34 -7.93
N LYS A 9 -20.74 29.82 -7.98
CA LYS A 9 -20.43 31.25 -8.24
C LYS A 9 -19.94 31.57 -9.65
N MET A 10 -19.77 30.57 -10.52
CA MET A 10 -19.25 30.77 -11.89
C MET A 10 -20.33 30.86 -12.99
N VAL A 11 -21.63 30.81 -12.62
CA VAL A 11 -22.75 30.75 -13.58
C VAL A 11 -23.64 32.01 -13.55
N ARG A 12 -23.21 33.11 -12.91
CA ARG A 12 -24.03 34.35 -12.78
C ARG A 12 -23.43 35.64 -13.32
N SER A 13 -22.42 35.59 -14.18
CA SER A 13 -21.91 36.78 -14.85
C SER A 13 -21.64 36.52 -16.33
N ASN A 14 -22.69 36.63 -17.14
CA ASN A 14 -22.71 37.33 -18.43
C ASN A 14 -23.92 36.86 -19.25
N ILE A 15 -25.04 37.57 -19.09
CA ILE A 15 -26.14 37.57 -20.05
C ILE A 15 -25.99 38.85 -20.87
N ASN A 16 -25.79 38.73 -22.18
CA ASN A 16 -26.39 39.67 -23.11
C ASN A 16 -26.69 39.02 -24.47
N MET A 17 -28.00 38.82 -24.68
CA MET A 17 -28.79 38.99 -25.91
C MET A 17 -28.22 38.45 -27.24
N HIS A 18 -28.80 37.34 -27.72
CA HIS A 18 -29.60 37.29 -28.96
C HIS A 18 -30.29 35.90 -29.08
N HIS A 19 -31.63 35.89 -29.06
CA HIS A 19 -32.52 34.76 -29.43
C HIS A 19 -32.64 34.65 -30.97
N PRO A 20 -33.26 33.61 -31.61
CA PRO A 20 -34.33 32.69 -31.15
C PRO A 20 -34.08 31.20 -31.58
N LYS A 21 -34.83 30.14 -31.28
CA LYS A 21 -36.28 29.85 -31.18
C LYS A 21 -36.47 28.58 -30.33
N SER A 22 -37.58 28.49 -29.59
CA SER A 22 -38.06 27.26 -28.93
C SER A 22 -39.44 26.88 -29.47
N PRO A 23 -39.87 25.61 -29.32
CA PRO A 23 -41.28 25.31 -29.09
C PRO A 23 -41.49 24.50 -27.80
N LYS A 24 -42.10 25.19 -26.84
CA LYS A 24 -43.14 24.79 -25.86
C LYS A 24 -43.34 23.31 -25.52
N LEU A 25 -43.22 22.99 -24.23
CA LEU A 25 -43.98 21.93 -23.57
C LEU A 25 -44.57 22.48 -22.26
N THR A 26 -45.86 22.22 -22.10
CA THR A 26 -46.80 22.72 -21.10
C THR A 26 -46.56 22.14 -19.70
N VAL A 27 -46.62 23.01 -18.69
CA VAL A 27 -46.67 22.65 -17.26
C VAL A 27 -48.09 22.18 -16.93
N SER A 28 -48.22 21.03 -16.27
CA SER A 28 -49.45 20.63 -15.58
C SER A 28 -49.09 20.33 -14.13
N ASP A 29 -49.66 21.15 -13.24
CA ASP A 29 -49.60 21.02 -11.79
C ASP A 29 -50.38 19.79 -11.30
N LYS A 30 -49.70 18.89 -10.58
CA LYS A 30 -50.30 18.13 -9.47
C LYS A 30 -49.24 17.83 -8.40
N SER A 31 -49.58 18.19 -7.16
CA SER A 31 -48.78 17.96 -5.97
C SER A 31 -48.81 16.48 -5.56
N VAL A 32 -47.65 15.86 -5.35
CA VAL A 32 -47.53 14.63 -4.56
C VAL A 32 -46.29 14.75 -3.69
N LEU A 33 -46.50 14.54 -2.39
CA LEU A 33 -45.53 14.49 -1.31
C LEU A 33 -44.47 13.38 -1.53
N GLN A 34 -43.29 13.59 -0.94
CA GLN A 34 -42.09 12.73 -0.81
C GLN A 34 -40.97 12.93 -1.85
N PRO A 35 -39.74 13.32 -1.43
CA PRO A 35 -38.56 13.21 -2.27
C PRO A 35 -38.04 11.76 -2.21
N ASN A 36 -38.52 10.91 -3.13
CA ASN A 36 -37.78 9.71 -3.49
C ASN A 36 -36.55 10.15 -4.28
N LEU A 37 -35.40 10.21 -3.60
CA LEU A 37 -34.10 10.24 -4.25
C LEU A 37 -33.97 8.97 -5.10
N PRO A 38 -33.74 9.06 -6.43
CA PRO A 38 -33.41 7.88 -7.21
C PRO A 38 -32.02 7.43 -6.77
N ALA A 39 -31.96 6.44 -5.88
CA ALA A 39 -30.77 5.64 -5.72
C ALA A 39 -30.48 5.02 -7.09
N LEU A 40 -29.40 5.47 -7.73
CA LEU A 40 -28.76 4.76 -8.83
C LEU A 40 -28.32 3.41 -8.26
N GLN A 41 -29.25 2.44 -8.18
CA GLN A 41 -28.95 1.04 -7.95
C GLN A 41 -28.30 0.51 -9.21
N LEU A 42 -27.01 0.84 -9.37
CA LEU A 42 -26.09 0.00 -10.11
C LEU A 42 -26.12 -1.35 -9.41
N HIS A 43 -26.88 -2.29 -9.96
CA HIS A 43 -26.76 -3.71 -9.64
C HIS A 43 -25.36 -4.17 -10.11
N LEU A 44 -24.35 -3.80 -9.33
CA LEU A 44 -23.05 -4.44 -9.35
C LEU A 44 -23.29 -5.81 -8.72
N THR A 45 -23.36 -6.85 -9.55
CA THR A 45 -23.19 -8.21 -9.03
C THR A 45 -21.85 -8.22 -8.28
N PRO A 46 -21.79 -8.77 -7.05
CA PRO A 46 -20.53 -8.91 -6.34
C PRO A 46 -19.67 -9.89 -7.14
N ASN A 47 -18.86 -9.35 -8.05
CA ASN A 47 -17.76 -10.11 -8.61
C ASN A 47 -16.81 -10.30 -7.44
N ASP A 48 -16.65 -11.56 -7.02
CA ASP A 48 -15.55 -11.92 -6.15
C ASP A 48 -14.28 -11.33 -6.76
N PHE A 49 -13.58 -10.55 -5.96
CA PHE A 49 -12.29 -10.00 -6.32
C PHE A 49 -11.36 -11.18 -6.64
N LYS A 50 -11.08 -11.42 -7.91
CA LYS A 50 -10.34 -12.60 -8.38
C LYS A 50 -8.97 -12.20 -8.90
N THR A 51 -8.00 -13.06 -8.61
CA THR A 51 -6.70 -13.00 -9.29
C THR A 51 -6.91 -13.13 -10.80
N ALA A 52 -5.91 -12.70 -11.57
CA ALA A 52 -5.80 -13.06 -12.97
C ALA A 52 -5.80 -14.59 -13.17
N SER A 53 -5.85 -15.07 -14.42
CA SER A 53 -5.72 -16.50 -14.68
C SER A 53 -4.44 -17.07 -14.06
N PHE A 54 -4.48 -18.37 -13.75
CA PHE A 54 -3.38 -19.08 -13.13
C PHE A 54 -2.06 -18.88 -13.89
N SER A 55 -2.10 -18.96 -15.22
CA SER A 55 -0.93 -18.77 -16.09
C SER A 55 -0.35 -17.36 -15.99
N LEU A 56 -1.18 -16.32 -15.93
CA LEU A 56 -0.72 -14.94 -15.77
C LEU A 56 -0.08 -14.71 -14.39
N CYS A 57 -0.66 -15.30 -13.34
CA CYS A 57 -0.10 -15.19 -12.00
C CYS A 57 1.22 -15.97 -11.87
N GLU A 58 1.34 -17.13 -12.50
CA GLU A 58 2.57 -17.93 -12.52
C GLU A 58 3.69 -17.22 -13.31
N ALA A 59 3.37 -16.65 -14.47
CA ALA A 59 4.31 -15.85 -15.24
C ALA A 59 4.82 -14.65 -14.44
N TYR A 60 3.94 -13.98 -13.71
CA TYR A 60 4.27 -12.88 -12.81
C TYR A 60 5.15 -13.34 -11.62
N ASP A 61 4.78 -14.44 -10.96
CA ASP A 61 5.55 -15.04 -9.87
C ASP A 61 6.99 -15.35 -10.33
N ASN A 62 7.14 -15.96 -11.52
CA ASN A 62 8.44 -16.30 -12.09
C ASN A 62 9.25 -15.07 -12.54
N TYR A 63 8.59 -14.07 -13.15
CA TYR A 63 9.21 -12.82 -13.57
C TYR A 63 9.85 -12.07 -12.40
N LEU A 64 9.19 -12.05 -11.24
CA LEU A 64 9.69 -11.36 -10.05
C LEU A 64 10.52 -12.26 -9.12
N SER A 65 10.73 -13.53 -9.44
CA SER A 65 11.34 -14.53 -8.55
C SER A 65 10.64 -14.62 -7.18
N LEU A 66 9.30 -14.50 -7.18
CA LEU A 66 8.51 -14.59 -5.95
C LEU A 66 8.60 -15.93 -5.24
N PRO A 67 8.73 -17.10 -5.90
CA PRO A 67 8.94 -18.35 -5.19
C PRO A 67 10.18 -18.32 -4.27
N GLN A 68 11.29 -17.78 -4.78
CA GLN A 68 12.52 -17.62 -4.01
C GLN A 68 12.35 -16.57 -2.91
N LEU A 69 11.74 -15.43 -3.22
CA LEU A 69 11.50 -14.36 -2.25
C LEU A 69 10.56 -14.81 -1.11
N ARG A 70 9.51 -15.57 -1.42
CA ARG A 70 8.61 -16.20 -0.44
C ARG A 70 9.35 -17.22 0.43
N THR A 71 10.32 -17.95 -0.12
CA THR A 71 11.18 -18.86 0.66
C THR A 71 12.02 -18.08 1.67
N LEU A 72 12.56 -16.91 1.29
CA LEU A 72 13.25 -16.03 2.22
C LEU A 72 12.32 -15.49 3.31
N TRP A 73 11.10 -15.07 2.97
CA TRP A 73 10.12 -14.62 3.97
C TRP A 73 9.68 -15.74 4.92
N ALA A 74 9.54 -16.97 4.42
CA ALA A 74 9.13 -18.13 5.20
C ALA A 74 10.27 -18.71 6.06
N SER A 75 11.52 -18.32 5.83
CA SER A 75 12.62 -18.72 6.68
C SER A 75 12.44 -18.13 8.08
N ASN A 76 12.28 -19.01 9.08
CA ASN A 76 12.10 -18.62 10.47
C ASN A 76 13.44 -18.65 11.19
N ASN A 77 14.29 -17.65 10.92
CA ASN A 77 15.66 -17.61 11.43
C ASN A 77 15.70 -17.18 12.90
N PHE A 78 14.68 -16.45 13.33
CA PHE A 78 14.54 -15.91 14.67
C PHE A 78 13.15 -16.29 15.21
N PRO A 79 12.89 -17.59 15.49
CA PRO A 79 11.57 -18.08 15.90
C PRO A 79 11.03 -17.42 17.16
N ASN A 80 11.92 -16.87 18.00
CA ASN A 80 11.56 -16.15 19.21
C ASN A 80 11.21 -14.69 18.94
N TRP A 81 11.30 -14.18 17.70
CA TRP A 81 10.94 -12.81 17.36
C TRP A 81 9.61 -12.79 16.62
N ALA A 82 8.53 -12.50 17.35
CA ALA A 82 7.17 -12.60 16.84
C ALA A 82 6.89 -11.74 15.59
N HIS A 83 7.61 -10.61 15.45
CA HIS A 83 7.45 -9.71 14.32
C HIS A 83 8.42 -9.99 13.16
N GLU A 84 9.25 -11.05 13.23
CA GLU A 84 10.10 -11.46 12.10
C GLU A 84 9.31 -11.55 10.78
N PRO A 85 8.10 -12.17 10.73
CA PRO A 85 7.37 -12.32 9.48
C PRO A 85 6.82 -10.99 8.90
N ILE A 86 6.79 -9.91 9.69
CA ILE A 86 6.38 -8.56 9.27
C ILE A 86 7.63 -7.74 8.89
N ILE A 87 8.64 -7.72 9.75
CA ILE A 87 9.83 -6.90 9.58
C ILE A 87 10.74 -7.43 8.48
N LYS A 88 10.92 -8.76 8.36
CA LYS A 88 11.82 -9.32 7.34
C LYS A 88 11.39 -8.91 5.93
N PRO A 89 10.11 -9.06 5.49
CA PRO A 89 9.66 -8.52 4.22
C PRO A 89 9.85 -7.00 4.10
N ALA A 90 9.60 -6.22 5.16
CA ALA A 90 9.81 -4.78 5.14
C ALA A 90 11.29 -4.39 4.92
N LEU A 91 12.23 -5.10 5.55
CA LEU A 91 13.67 -4.89 5.34
C LEU A 91 14.11 -5.34 3.95
N HIS A 92 13.55 -6.43 3.41
CA HIS A 92 13.79 -6.82 2.01
C HIS A 92 13.31 -5.73 1.05
N ALA A 93 12.13 -5.15 1.28
CA ALA A 93 11.61 -4.06 0.48
C ALA A 93 12.57 -2.84 0.50
N LEU A 94 13.11 -2.51 1.67
CA LEU A 94 14.08 -1.43 1.83
C LEU A 94 15.41 -1.71 1.12
N GLU A 95 15.93 -2.93 1.22
CA GLU A 95 17.16 -3.33 0.51
C GLU A 95 16.96 -3.36 -1.02
N ILE A 96 15.78 -3.78 -1.49
CA ILE A 96 15.42 -3.68 -2.91
C ILE A 96 15.38 -2.21 -3.34
N THR A 97 14.87 -1.29 -2.51
CA THR A 97 14.93 0.16 -2.79
C THR A 97 16.37 0.65 -2.93
N PHE A 98 17.31 0.19 -2.09
CA PHE A 98 18.72 0.55 -2.25
C PHE A 98 19.31 0.02 -3.55
N ARG A 99 18.99 -1.23 -3.92
CA ARG A 99 19.34 -1.77 -5.23
C ARG A 99 18.74 -0.93 -6.36
N PHE A 100 17.48 -0.51 -6.24
CA PHE A 100 16.80 0.32 -7.23
C PHE A 100 17.50 1.67 -7.40
N ILE A 101 17.94 2.30 -6.31
CA ILE A 101 18.77 3.51 -6.36
C ILE A 101 20.05 3.24 -7.16
N SER A 102 20.75 2.14 -6.86
CA SER A 102 21.96 1.73 -7.60
C SER A 102 21.68 1.59 -9.10
N THR A 103 20.59 0.91 -9.46
CA THR A 103 20.13 0.72 -10.84
C THR A 103 19.94 2.07 -11.51
N VAL A 104 19.10 2.96 -10.98
CA VAL A 104 18.82 4.24 -11.65
C VAL A 104 20.07 5.13 -11.83
N PHE A 105 20.96 5.18 -10.84
CA PHE A 105 22.20 5.95 -10.99
C PHE A 105 23.22 5.32 -11.96
N SER A 106 23.07 4.02 -12.25
CA SER A 106 23.83 3.28 -13.24
C SER A 106 23.25 3.36 -14.66
N ASP A 107 22.01 3.81 -14.82
CA ASP A 107 21.30 3.84 -16.10
C ASP A 107 22.12 4.59 -17.17
N PRO A 108 22.53 3.97 -18.29
CA PRO A 108 23.32 4.63 -19.31
C PRO A 108 22.51 5.59 -20.19
N ARG A 109 21.17 5.52 -20.16
CA ARG A 109 20.32 6.27 -21.08
C ARG A 109 20.38 7.78 -20.79
N PRO A 110 20.61 8.64 -21.81
CA PRO A 110 20.78 10.08 -21.59
C PRO A 110 19.47 10.81 -21.27
N TYR A 111 18.32 10.25 -21.66
CA TYR A 111 16.99 10.82 -21.42
C TYR A 111 16.37 10.39 -20.08
N ALA A 112 16.99 9.46 -19.35
CA ALA A 112 16.49 9.04 -18.05
C ALA A 112 16.61 10.19 -17.03
N ASN A 113 15.49 10.56 -16.40
CA ASN A 113 15.46 11.64 -15.41
C ASN A 113 15.97 11.16 -14.04
N LYS A 114 17.28 10.87 -13.96
CA LYS A 114 17.94 10.34 -12.75
C LYS A 114 17.76 11.23 -11.52
N ARG A 115 17.62 12.54 -11.72
CA ARG A 115 17.40 13.51 -10.64
C ARG A 115 16.05 13.27 -9.97
N GLU A 116 14.99 13.15 -10.77
CA GLU A 116 13.65 12.94 -10.23
C GLU A 116 13.46 11.53 -9.68
N TRP A 117 14.02 10.52 -10.36
CA TRP A 117 14.12 9.18 -9.79
C TRP A 117 14.83 9.17 -8.44
N GLY A 118 15.99 9.83 -8.31
CA GLY A 118 16.71 9.94 -7.05
C GLY A 118 15.87 10.55 -5.93
N ARG A 119 15.12 11.62 -6.21
CA ARG A 119 14.21 12.25 -5.24
C ARG A 119 13.07 11.33 -4.82
N ARG A 120 12.42 10.66 -5.78
CA ARG A 120 11.27 9.79 -5.51
C ARG A 120 11.70 8.52 -4.77
N LEU A 121 12.85 7.94 -5.11
CA LEU A 121 13.42 6.81 -4.38
C LEU A 121 13.93 7.19 -2.98
N GLU A 122 14.49 8.39 -2.80
CA GLU A 122 14.84 8.91 -1.46
C GLU A 122 13.58 9.10 -0.60
N SER A 123 12.52 9.68 -1.17
CA SER A 123 11.22 9.82 -0.50
C SER A 123 10.62 8.46 -0.14
N LEU A 124 10.70 7.48 -1.05
CA LEU A 124 10.24 6.12 -0.80
C LEU A 124 11.02 5.46 0.32
N ALA A 125 12.36 5.54 0.30
CA ALA A 125 13.21 5.01 1.36
C ALA A 125 12.87 5.65 2.71
N LYS A 126 12.61 6.96 2.74
CA LYS A 126 12.14 7.65 3.93
C LYS A 126 10.83 7.07 4.45
N ALA A 127 9.82 6.92 3.60
CA ALA A 127 8.52 6.39 3.99
C ALA A 127 8.63 4.95 4.52
N GLN A 128 9.47 4.11 3.89
CA GLN A 128 9.78 2.76 4.34
C GLN A 128 10.45 2.75 5.71
N VAL A 129 11.50 3.55 5.91
CA VAL A 129 12.22 3.66 7.19
C VAL A 129 11.30 4.16 8.31
N GLN A 130 10.46 5.16 8.04
CA GLN A 130 9.46 5.67 8.98
C GLN A 130 8.48 4.58 9.42
N LEU A 131 8.00 3.77 8.48
CA LEU A 131 7.08 2.69 8.78
C LEU A 131 7.75 1.55 9.55
N ILE A 132 8.98 1.18 9.18
CA ILE A 132 9.80 0.22 9.94
C ILE A 132 10.04 0.70 11.38
N ALA A 133 10.35 1.99 11.56
CA ALA A 133 10.51 2.59 12.89
C ALA A 133 9.23 2.47 13.73
N THR A 134 8.08 2.80 13.14
CA THR A 134 6.77 2.65 13.82
C THR A 134 6.54 1.19 14.23
N LEU A 135 6.81 0.22 13.35
CA LEU A 135 6.67 -1.20 13.66
C LEU A 135 7.63 -1.70 14.76
N PHE A 136 8.78 -1.02 14.97
CA PHE A 136 9.69 -1.30 16.08
C PHE A 136 9.23 -0.66 17.39
N GLU A 137 8.67 0.54 17.34
CA GLU A 137 8.06 1.20 18.50
C GLU A 137 6.88 0.38 19.03
N ASP A 138 5.97 -0.07 18.15
CA ASP A 138 4.78 -0.86 18.53
C ASP A 138 5.16 -2.21 19.18
N GLN A 139 6.30 -2.80 18.82
CA GLN A 139 6.85 -3.99 19.47
C GLN A 139 7.31 -3.72 20.90
N GLN A 140 7.83 -2.52 21.17
CA GLN A 140 8.34 -2.16 22.49
C GLN A 140 7.21 -2.01 23.51
N GLU A 141 6.06 -1.52 23.09
CA GLU A 141 4.87 -1.36 23.94
C GLU A 141 4.24 -2.71 24.35
N SER A 142 4.70 -3.83 23.79
CA SER A 142 4.22 -5.17 24.11
C SER A 142 5.36 -6.17 24.43
N PRO A 143 6.13 -5.93 25.52
CA PRO A 143 7.33 -6.71 25.84
C PRO A 143 7.06 -8.20 26.05
N GLU A 144 5.85 -8.55 26.51
CA GLU A 144 5.41 -9.94 26.72
C GLU A 144 5.30 -10.74 25.41
N THR A 145 5.05 -10.08 24.27
CA THR A 145 4.85 -10.74 22.97
C THR A 145 5.99 -10.50 21.98
N ARG A 146 6.96 -9.63 22.33
CA ARG A 146 8.06 -9.23 21.45
C ARG A 146 9.06 -10.35 21.19
N GLY A 147 9.37 -11.10 22.24
CA GLY A 147 10.43 -12.10 22.29
C GLY A 147 11.83 -11.53 21.95
N GLU A 148 12.75 -12.38 21.51
CA GLU A 148 14.19 -12.05 21.42
C GLU A 148 14.57 -11.43 20.07
N VAL A 149 14.81 -10.12 20.06
CA VAL A 149 15.24 -9.40 18.85
C VAL A 149 16.75 -9.58 18.64
N PRO A 150 17.20 -9.98 17.43
CA PRO A 150 18.63 -10.18 17.15
C PRO A 150 19.40 -8.87 17.03
N VAL A 151 19.87 -8.34 18.16
CA VAL A 151 20.69 -7.14 18.27
C VAL A 151 22.11 -7.46 18.75
N SER A 152 23.07 -6.63 18.36
CA SER A 152 24.44 -6.66 18.86
C SER A 152 24.72 -5.43 19.73
N ASP A 153 25.39 -5.63 20.86
CA ASP A 153 25.76 -4.53 21.75
C ASP A 153 26.86 -3.64 21.15
N SER A 154 26.63 -2.33 21.20
CA SER A 154 27.56 -1.31 20.69
C SER A 154 28.89 -1.29 21.47
N SER A 155 28.93 -1.84 22.69
CA SER A 155 30.07 -1.74 23.62
C SER A 155 31.05 -2.92 23.58
N SER A 156 30.74 -4.01 22.88
CA SER A 156 31.45 -5.30 23.05
C SER A 156 32.67 -5.52 22.15
N SER A 157 32.93 -4.65 21.16
CA SER A 157 34.21 -4.64 20.44
C SER A 157 34.41 -3.30 19.72
N GLY A 158 35.65 -2.84 19.58
CA GLY A 158 35.99 -1.54 18.97
C GLY A 158 35.64 -1.39 17.47
N TYR A 159 34.87 -2.32 16.91
CA TYR A 159 34.36 -2.28 15.55
C TYR A 159 32.83 -2.18 15.59
N ARG A 160 32.31 -1.06 15.08
CA ARG A 160 30.87 -0.88 14.86
C ARG A 160 30.40 -1.95 13.85
N SER A 161 29.63 -2.94 14.30
CA SER A 161 29.15 -4.05 13.48
C SER A 161 27.96 -3.60 12.62
N TYR A 162 28.22 -2.80 11.58
CA TYR A 162 27.24 -2.46 10.56
C TYR A 162 27.12 -3.56 9.51
N SER A 163 26.04 -3.53 8.74
CA SER A 163 25.86 -4.37 7.57
C SER A 163 27.04 -4.23 6.60
N GLU A 164 27.65 -5.36 6.26
CA GLU A 164 28.71 -5.44 5.26
C GLU A 164 28.12 -5.71 3.86
N ALA A 165 26.97 -6.38 3.81
CA ALA A 165 26.33 -6.80 2.58
C ALA A 165 25.33 -5.78 2.00
N SER A 166 24.74 -4.90 2.81
CA SER A 166 23.76 -3.92 2.33
C SER A 166 24.36 -2.96 1.31
N LEU A 167 23.55 -2.55 0.34
CA LEU A 167 23.95 -1.57 -0.66
C LEU A 167 24.02 -0.15 -0.11
N LEU A 168 23.28 0.22 0.93
CA LEU A 168 23.23 1.62 1.38
C LEU A 168 24.61 2.18 1.79
N PRO A 169 25.41 1.51 2.66
CA PRO A 169 26.77 1.95 2.95
C PRO A 169 27.63 2.10 1.68
N ARG A 170 27.49 1.17 0.73
CA ARG A 170 28.26 1.17 -0.53
C ARG A 170 27.86 2.36 -1.41
N LEU A 171 26.56 2.64 -1.53
CA LEU A 171 26.02 3.79 -2.27
C LEU A 171 26.50 5.13 -1.70
N ALA A 172 26.73 5.21 -0.39
CA ALA A 172 27.26 6.39 0.27
C ALA A 172 28.74 6.67 -0.11
N THR A 173 29.48 5.66 -0.57
CA THR A 173 30.86 5.83 -1.07
C THR A 173 30.92 6.17 -2.57
N TRP A 174 29.86 5.91 -3.33
CA TRP A 174 29.86 6.10 -4.77
C TRP A 174 29.44 7.51 -5.18
N HIS A 175 30.29 8.22 -5.93
CA HIS A 175 30.10 9.63 -6.28
C HIS A 175 28.71 9.99 -6.88
N ARG A 176 28.08 9.09 -7.64
CA ARG A 176 26.79 9.38 -8.30
C ARG A 176 25.60 9.31 -7.35
N SER A 177 25.66 8.43 -6.36
CA SER A 177 24.58 8.16 -5.41
C SER A 177 24.86 8.69 -4.01
N ARG A 178 26.08 9.19 -3.75
CA ARG A 178 26.58 9.61 -2.44
C ARG A 178 25.60 10.51 -1.71
N ASP A 179 25.15 11.58 -2.36
CA ASP A 179 24.30 12.57 -1.72
C ASP A 179 22.95 11.99 -1.28
N VAL A 180 22.34 11.13 -2.12
CA VAL A 180 21.08 10.45 -1.80
C VAL A 180 21.29 9.46 -0.66
N ALA A 181 22.32 8.63 -0.74
CA ALA A 181 22.62 7.63 0.28
C ALA A 181 22.96 8.24 1.65
N GLN A 182 23.73 9.34 1.67
CA GLN A 182 24.03 10.08 2.90
C GLN A 182 22.76 10.68 3.54
N ARG A 183 21.83 11.20 2.73
CA ARG A 183 20.53 11.67 3.24
C ARG A 183 19.69 10.53 3.79
N ILE A 184 19.67 9.37 3.13
CA ILE A 184 18.98 8.18 3.64
C ILE A 184 19.59 7.73 4.98
N LEU A 185 20.92 7.70 5.12
CA LEU A 185 21.56 7.39 6.41
C LEU A 185 21.17 8.38 7.52
N ALA A 186 21.08 9.67 7.20
CA ALA A 186 20.61 10.68 8.15
C ALA A 186 19.12 10.51 8.51
N ILE A 187 18.29 10.09 7.54
CA ILE A 187 16.88 9.75 7.78
C ILE A 187 16.79 8.52 8.70
N VAL A 188 17.58 7.48 8.46
CA VAL A 188 17.63 6.29 9.33
C VAL A 188 17.99 6.70 10.76
N GLU A 189 19.03 7.52 10.96
CA GLU A 189 19.38 8.03 12.28
C GLU A 189 18.21 8.77 12.95
N ALA A 190 17.59 9.71 12.24
CA ALA A 190 16.52 10.54 12.77
C ALA A 190 15.30 9.71 13.17
N GLU A 191 14.80 8.88 12.26
CA GLU A 191 13.58 8.09 12.48
C GLU A 191 13.81 6.97 13.50
N MET A 192 15.01 6.38 13.51
CA MET A 192 15.32 5.35 14.50
C MET A 192 15.51 5.92 15.90
N THR A 193 15.61 7.24 16.11
CA THR A 193 15.90 7.85 17.42
C THR A 193 15.00 7.32 18.53
N ARG A 194 13.69 7.17 18.25
CA ARG A 194 12.68 6.68 19.19
C ARG A 194 12.65 5.15 19.36
N CYS A 195 13.28 4.41 18.46
CA CYS A 195 13.37 2.95 18.52
C CYS A 195 14.42 2.49 19.55
N PRO A 196 14.25 1.30 20.16
CA PRO A 196 15.17 0.78 21.17
C PRO A 196 16.53 0.33 20.60
N TYR A 197 16.62 0.12 19.29
CA TYR A 197 17.82 -0.27 18.55
C TYR A 197 17.85 0.46 17.21
N THR A 198 18.99 0.49 16.54
CA THR A 198 19.12 1.01 15.18
C THR A 198 19.05 -0.13 14.13
N ILE A 199 18.90 0.20 12.84
CA ILE A 199 18.79 -0.81 11.78
C ILE A 199 20.16 -1.46 11.47
N GLY A 200 21.28 -0.75 11.67
CA GLY A 200 22.62 -1.27 11.39
C GLY A 200 23.05 -1.13 9.94
N LEU A 201 22.61 -0.06 9.26
CA LEU A 201 22.94 0.26 7.87
C LEU A 201 24.12 1.23 7.73
N GLY A 202 24.90 1.43 8.78
CA GLY A 202 26.00 2.40 8.78
C GLY A 202 25.57 3.81 9.18
N GLU A 203 24.37 3.98 9.74
CA GLU A 203 23.94 5.22 10.35
C GLU A 203 24.88 5.64 11.51
N PRO A 204 25.03 6.95 11.77
CA PRO A 204 25.96 7.45 12.78
C PRO A 204 25.81 6.82 14.18
N ASN A 205 24.58 6.46 14.55
CA ASN A 205 24.17 5.92 15.85
C ASN A 205 24.68 6.80 17.01
N LEU A 206 24.29 8.08 17.00
CA LEU A 206 24.75 9.07 17.97
C LEU A 206 24.32 8.74 19.40
N ALA A 207 23.22 7.99 19.54
CA ALA A 207 22.69 7.55 20.83
C ALA A 207 23.38 6.28 21.37
N GLY A 208 24.29 5.64 20.63
CA GLY A 208 25.01 4.45 21.08
C GLY A 208 24.11 3.24 21.34
N LYS A 209 22.99 3.13 20.61
CA LYS A 209 21.99 2.08 20.81
C LYS A 209 22.47 0.74 20.27
N PRO A 210 21.90 -0.39 20.75
CA PRO A 210 22.13 -1.69 20.15
C PRO A 210 21.82 -1.67 18.65
N ILE A 211 22.54 -2.47 17.88
CA ILE A 211 22.47 -2.50 16.42
C ILE A 211 21.76 -3.79 16.00
N LEU A 212 20.67 -3.69 15.24
CA LEU A 212 20.01 -4.85 14.65
C LEU A 212 20.96 -5.61 13.72
N ARG A 213 20.97 -6.94 13.78
CA ARG A 213 21.81 -7.79 12.91
C ARG A 213 21.24 -7.86 11.48
N TYR A 214 21.29 -6.74 10.77
CA TYR A 214 20.68 -6.54 9.45
C TYR A 214 21.01 -7.67 8.47
N ASP A 215 22.28 -8.04 8.35
CA ASP A 215 22.73 -9.07 7.40
C ASP A 215 22.17 -10.46 7.71
N ALA A 216 21.92 -10.76 8.98
CA ALA A 216 21.35 -12.05 9.40
C ALA A 216 19.84 -12.12 9.12
N ILE A 217 19.14 -10.98 9.16
CA ILE A 217 17.68 -10.90 8.96
C ILE A 217 17.35 -10.71 7.47
N CYS A 218 17.91 -9.67 6.87
CA CYS A 218 17.63 -9.24 5.50
C CYS A 218 18.35 -10.10 4.45
N ARG A 219 19.49 -10.71 4.83
CA ARG A 219 20.34 -11.52 3.95
C ARG A 219 20.57 -10.86 2.57
N PRO A 220 21.15 -9.64 2.52
CA PRO A 220 21.19 -8.82 1.29
C PRO A 220 21.79 -9.57 0.09
N ASN A 221 22.85 -10.37 0.29
CA ASN A 221 23.48 -11.14 -0.77
C ASN A 221 22.51 -12.11 -1.48
N GLU A 222 21.63 -12.76 -0.73
CA GLU A 222 20.62 -13.66 -1.30
C GLU A 222 19.57 -12.87 -2.07
N LEU A 223 19.14 -11.74 -1.52
CA LEU A 223 18.20 -10.85 -2.18
C LEU A 223 18.76 -10.25 -3.48
N HIS A 224 20.05 -9.89 -3.49
CA HIS A 224 20.76 -9.42 -4.68
C HIS A 224 20.91 -10.54 -5.71
N SER A 225 21.11 -11.80 -5.29
CA SER A 225 21.15 -12.94 -6.21
C SER A 225 19.82 -13.18 -6.94
N LEU A 226 18.71 -12.71 -6.36
CA LEU A 226 17.42 -12.70 -7.04
C LEU A 226 17.37 -11.67 -8.17
N GLU A 227 18.42 -10.93 -8.49
CA GLU A 227 18.44 -10.06 -9.67
C GLU A 227 18.41 -10.85 -10.98
N THR A 228 18.75 -12.14 -10.99
CA THR A 228 18.77 -12.89 -12.25
C THR A 228 17.46 -13.60 -12.57
N THR A 229 16.89 -13.37 -13.77
CA THR A 229 15.72 -14.06 -14.32
C THR A 229 15.97 -14.65 -15.71
N PRO A 230 15.13 -15.59 -16.15
CA PRO A 230 15.09 -16.00 -17.55
C PRO A 230 14.88 -14.83 -18.52
N PHE A 231 14.40 -13.67 -18.06
CA PHE A 231 14.13 -12.47 -18.86
C PHE A 231 15.28 -11.45 -18.85
N ASP A 232 16.43 -11.74 -18.24
CA ASP A 232 17.57 -10.81 -18.23
C ASP A 232 18.23 -10.63 -19.59
N HIS A 233 17.87 -11.48 -20.57
CA HIS A 233 18.24 -11.29 -21.97
C HIS A 233 17.48 -10.14 -22.64
N VAL A 234 16.50 -9.53 -21.95
CA VAL A 234 15.77 -8.37 -22.44
C VAL A 234 16.65 -7.13 -22.22
N ASP A 235 17.25 -6.64 -23.30
CA ASP A 235 18.02 -5.39 -23.34
C ASP A 235 17.09 -4.16 -23.24
N ASN A 236 16.52 -3.97 -22.05
CA ASN A 236 15.64 -2.85 -21.72
C ASN A 236 15.82 -2.49 -20.25
N PHE A 237 16.31 -1.28 -19.99
CA PHE A 237 16.59 -0.83 -18.63
C PHE A 237 15.32 -0.67 -17.77
N GLU A 238 14.16 -0.40 -18.39
CA GLU A 238 12.89 -0.34 -17.65
C GLU A 238 12.51 -1.70 -17.06
N ASN A 239 13.08 -2.81 -17.56
CA ASN A 239 12.85 -4.14 -16.99
C ASN A 239 13.30 -4.20 -15.52
N LEU A 240 14.47 -3.62 -15.23
CA LEU A 240 15.02 -3.58 -13.88
C LEU A 240 14.16 -2.70 -12.96
N ASN A 241 13.72 -1.55 -13.49
CA ASN A 241 12.86 -0.61 -12.76
C ASN A 241 11.50 -1.23 -12.43
N LEU A 242 10.83 -1.82 -13.43
CA LEU A 242 9.52 -2.47 -13.28
C LEU A 242 9.61 -3.60 -12.25
N ARG A 243 10.64 -4.43 -12.36
CA ARG A 243 10.85 -5.53 -11.44
C ARG A 243 11.09 -5.07 -10.01
N ALA A 244 11.95 -4.08 -9.80
CA ALA A 244 12.23 -3.54 -8.47
C ALA A 244 10.96 -2.96 -7.85
N THR A 245 10.18 -2.15 -8.60
CA THR A 245 8.89 -1.60 -8.16
C THR A 245 7.97 -2.71 -7.65
N HIS A 246 7.77 -3.78 -8.42
CA HIS A 246 6.86 -4.83 -8.03
C HIS A 246 7.40 -5.74 -6.91
N GLN A 247 8.70 -6.03 -6.86
CA GLN A 247 9.26 -6.76 -5.71
C GLN A 247 9.09 -5.99 -4.40
N ILE A 248 9.16 -4.65 -4.44
CA ILE A 248 8.86 -3.79 -3.28
C ILE A 248 7.37 -3.88 -2.92
N VAL A 249 6.46 -3.79 -3.91
CA VAL A 249 5.00 -3.97 -3.70
C VAL A 249 4.69 -5.32 -3.04
N GLU A 250 5.28 -6.41 -3.55
CA GLU A 250 5.05 -7.77 -3.03
C GLU A 250 5.56 -7.91 -1.60
N SER A 251 6.72 -7.34 -1.30
CA SER A 251 7.32 -7.39 0.05
C SER A 251 6.46 -6.66 1.08
N TRP A 252 5.93 -5.49 0.73
CA TRP A 252 5.02 -4.75 1.61
C TRP A 252 3.61 -5.36 1.67
N SER A 253 3.13 -5.95 0.57
CA SER A 253 1.87 -6.71 0.56
C SER A 253 1.95 -7.92 1.50
N ARG A 254 3.10 -8.61 1.52
CA ARG A 254 3.34 -9.70 2.48
C ARG A 254 3.29 -9.20 3.92
N ALA A 255 3.94 -8.08 4.24
CA ALA A 255 3.89 -7.50 5.58
C ALA A 255 2.46 -7.11 5.99
N ALA A 256 1.68 -6.49 5.08
CA ALA A 256 0.28 -6.13 5.31
C ALA A 256 -0.60 -7.36 5.57
N ARG A 257 -0.38 -8.44 4.83
CA ARG A 257 -1.11 -9.70 5.04
C ARG A 257 -0.91 -10.24 6.44
N VAL A 258 0.34 -10.35 6.89
CA VAL A 258 0.67 -10.86 8.23
C VAL A 258 0.06 -9.97 9.32
N LEU A 259 0.10 -8.64 9.14
CA LEU A 259 -0.58 -7.71 10.05
C LEU A 259 -2.10 -7.94 10.08
N LEU A 260 -2.75 -8.15 8.94
CA LEU A 260 -4.19 -8.43 8.89
C LEU A 260 -4.58 -9.78 9.51
N GLU A 261 -3.72 -10.80 9.37
CA GLU A 261 -3.89 -12.10 10.05
C GLU A 261 -3.84 -11.89 11.58
N SER A 262 -2.87 -11.10 12.07
CA SER A 262 -2.74 -10.74 13.49
C SER A 262 -3.92 -9.88 14.01
N VAL A 263 -4.42 -8.92 13.22
CA VAL A 263 -5.59 -8.10 13.60
C VAL A 263 -6.80 -8.97 13.91
N ALA A 264 -7.04 -10.02 13.12
CA ALA A 264 -8.17 -10.93 13.35
C ALA A 264 -8.05 -11.61 14.73
N GLU A 265 -6.87 -12.14 15.05
CA GLU A 265 -6.59 -12.77 16.35
C GLU A 265 -6.70 -11.78 17.52
N LEU A 266 -6.25 -10.54 17.33
CA LEU A 266 -6.31 -9.49 18.36
C LEU A 266 -7.73 -9.02 18.63
N VAL A 267 -8.58 -8.95 17.61
CA VAL A 267 -10.00 -8.61 17.76
C VAL A 267 -10.73 -9.72 18.52
N GLU A 268 -10.51 -10.99 18.17
CA GLU A 268 -11.08 -12.14 18.88
C GLU A 268 -10.62 -12.17 20.35
N GLY A 269 -9.34 -11.86 20.59
CA GLY A 269 -8.77 -11.69 21.93
C GLY A 269 -9.16 -10.40 22.66
N ARG A 270 -10.03 -9.54 22.07
CA ARG A 270 -10.47 -8.24 22.62
C ARG A 270 -9.34 -7.26 22.93
N ARG A 271 -8.20 -7.39 22.24
CA ARG A 271 -7.02 -6.53 22.37
C ARG A 271 -7.09 -5.34 21.40
N PHE A 272 -8.15 -4.54 21.51
CA PHE A 272 -8.51 -3.52 20.53
C PHE A 272 -7.44 -2.44 20.31
N GLU A 273 -6.71 -2.05 21.35
CA GLU A 273 -5.63 -1.05 21.23
C GLU A 273 -4.50 -1.55 20.31
N LYS A 274 -4.07 -2.82 20.49
CA LYS A 274 -3.05 -3.42 19.62
C LYS A 274 -3.60 -3.65 18.20
N ALA A 275 -4.85 -4.08 18.08
CA ALA A 275 -5.51 -4.24 16.77
C ALA A 275 -5.59 -2.90 16.01
N ALA A 276 -5.86 -1.80 16.71
CA ALA A 276 -5.88 -0.45 16.12
C ALA A 276 -4.50 -0.05 15.59
N ARG A 277 -3.43 -0.24 16.38
CA ARG A 277 -2.04 0.03 15.92
C ARG A 277 -1.69 -0.74 14.65
N GLU A 278 -1.99 -2.05 14.62
CA GLU A 278 -1.73 -2.88 13.43
C GLU A 278 -2.60 -2.45 12.23
N CYS A 279 -3.84 -2.02 12.46
CA CYS A 279 -4.68 -1.46 11.40
C CYS A 279 -4.11 -0.14 10.85
N TYR A 280 -3.59 0.75 11.71
CA TYR A 280 -2.92 1.97 11.25
C TYR A 280 -1.62 1.65 10.47
N ALA A 281 -0.89 0.61 10.85
CA ALA A 281 0.25 0.13 10.07
C ALA A 281 -0.19 -0.34 8.68
N VAL A 282 -1.26 -1.14 8.57
CA VAL A 282 -1.83 -1.58 7.28
C VAL A 282 -2.30 -0.40 6.43
N GLU A 283 -2.95 0.61 7.03
CA GLU A 283 -3.34 1.83 6.33
C GLU A 283 -2.12 2.55 5.74
N ARG A 284 -1.03 2.66 6.51
CA ARG A 284 0.23 3.27 6.05
C ARG A 284 0.89 2.44 4.95
N ILE A 285 0.81 1.11 5.01
CA ILE A 285 1.27 0.25 3.92
C ILE A 285 0.49 0.55 2.63
N TRP A 286 -0.84 0.66 2.67
CA TRP A 286 -1.62 1.01 1.47
C TRP A 286 -1.23 2.36 0.85
N LYS A 287 -0.94 3.37 1.68
CA LYS A 287 -0.41 4.66 1.20
C LYS A 287 0.97 4.49 0.56
N LEU A 288 1.85 3.72 1.19
CA LEU A 288 3.17 3.40 0.65
C LEU A 288 3.09 2.65 -0.69
N LEU A 289 2.20 1.66 -0.82
CA LEU A 289 1.95 0.95 -2.08
C LEU A 289 1.53 1.91 -3.20
N THR A 290 0.76 2.94 -2.87
CA THR A 290 0.37 3.99 -3.84
C THR A 290 1.61 4.76 -4.31
N GLU A 291 2.48 5.19 -3.40
CA GLU A 291 3.73 5.89 -3.73
C GLU A 291 4.68 5.03 -4.58
N ILE A 292 4.72 3.72 -4.33
CA ILE A 292 5.53 2.76 -5.09
C ILE A 292 4.99 2.63 -6.53
N GLU A 293 3.68 2.44 -6.71
CA GLU A 293 3.07 2.33 -8.04
C GLU A 293 3.21 3.62 -8.85
N GLU A 294 3.23 4.79 -8.21
CA GLU A 294 3.49 6.08 -8.86
C GLU A 294 4.89 6.17 -9.50
N LEU A 295 5.86 5.33 -9.12
CA LEU A 295 7.18 5.30 -9.75
C LEU A 295 7.12 4.95 -11.24
N HIS A 296 6.07 4.25 -11.69
CA HIS A 296 5.86 3.99 -13.12
C HIS A 296 5.75 5.27 -13.95
N LEU A 297 5.32 6.40 -13.36
CA LEU A 297 5.23 7.68 -14.05
C LEU A 297 6.61 8.24 -14.46
N LEU A 298 7.70 7.72 -13.89
CA LEU A 298 9.07 8.13 -14.19
C LEU A 298 9.74 7.27 -15.27
N MET A 299 9.12 6.16 -15.66
CA MET A 299 9.62 5.29 -16.72
C MET A 299 9.43 5.96 -18.08
N ASP A 300 10.35 5.71 -19.01
CA ASP A 300 10.16 6.19 -20.38
C ASP A 300 8.98 5.44 -21.05
N PRO A 301 7.96 6.15 -21.57
CA PRO A 301 6.78 5.49 -22.14
C PRO A 301 7.10 4.58 -23.33
N ASN A 302 8.06 4.96 -24.18
CA ASN A 302 8.41 4.16 -25.36
C ASN A 302 9.12 2.87 -24.96
N ASP A 303 10.08 2.95 -24.04
CA ASP A 303 10.77 1.77 -23.52
C ASP A 303 9.85 0.87 -22.70
N LEU A 304 8.93 1.43 -21.91
CA LEU A 304 7.92 0.65 -21.19
C LEU A 304 6.99 -0.10 -22.16
N MET A 305 6.55 0.52 -23.26
CA MET A 305 5.69 -0.15 -24.24
C MET A 305 6.43 -1.21 -25.06
N LYS A 306 7.74 -1.04 -25.32
CA LYS A 306 8.57 -2.11 -25.88
C LYS A 306 8.71 -3.26 -24.88
N LEU A 307 8.97 -2.93 -23.62
CA LEU A 307 9.08 -3.91 -22.54
C LEU A 307 7.80 -4.72 -22.40
N LYS A 308 6.64 -4.06 -22.39
CA LYS A 308 5.34 -4.72 -22.36
C LYS A 308 5.24 -5.80 -23.43
N LYS A 309 5.60 -5.50 -24.68
CA LYS A 309 5.60 -6.49 -25.79
C LYS A 309 6.62 -7.63 -25.59
N GLN A 310 7.74 -7.36 -24.93
CA GLN A 310 8.80 -8.33 -24.64
C GLN A 310 8.46 -9.23 -23.45
N ILE A 311 7.75 -8.73 -22.44
CA ILE A 311 7.27 -9.51 -21.30
C ILE A 311 5.97 -10.25 -21.65
N GLU A 312 5.15 -9.71 -22.55
CA GLU A 312 3.94 -10.36 -23.10
C GLU A 312 4.24 -11.58 -23.99
N ILE A 313 5.41 -12.19 -23.89
CA ILE A 313 5.70 -13.48 -24.51
C ILE A 313 4.81 -14.56 -23.86
N ARG A 314 3.65 -14.75 -24.50
CA ARG A 314 2.71 -15.89 -24.47
C ARG A 314 1.68 -15.96 -23.33
N CYS A 315 0.62 -15.17 -23.43
CA CYS A 315 -0.74 -15.64 -23.11
C CYS A 315 -1.73 -15.02 -24.11
N PHE A 316 -2.11 -15.79 -25.14
CA PHE A 316 -3.10 -15.35 -26.13
C PHE A 316 -4.47 -15.19 -25.46
N GLY A 317 -4.95 -13.95 -25.34
CA GLY A 317 -6.37 -13.65 -25.12
C GLY A 317 -6.81 -13.32 -23.68
N ASP A 318 -5.93 -13.37 -22.68
CA ASP A 318 -6.27 -12.95 -21.30
C ASP A 318 -5.58 -11.63 -20.92
N THR A 319 -6.39 -10.57 -20.79
CA THR A 319 -5.95 -9.23 -20.39
C THR A 319 -6.47 -8.95 -19.00
N ALA A 320 -5.64 -9.21 -17.98
CA ALA A 320 -5.86 -8.77 -16.61
C ALA A 320 -4.88 -7.64 -16.26
N ALA A 321 -5.37 -6.67 -15.47
CA ALA A 321 -4.52 -5.62 -14.95
C ALA A 321 -3.33 -6.21 -14.17
N PHE A 322 -2.18 -5.57 -14.27
CA PHE A 322 -0.92 -6.14 -13.76
C PHE A 322 -0.96 -6.36 -12.24
N CYS A 323 -1.59 -5.45 -11.50
CA CYS A 323 -1.80 -5.59 -10.05
C CYS A 323 -2.62 -6.84 -9.65
N PHE A 324 -3.52 -7.34 -10.51
CA PHE A 324 -4.30 -8.57 -10.24
C PHE A 324 -3.52 -9.85 -10.51
N ARG A 325 -2.30 -9.77 -11.04
CA ARG A 325 -1.39 -10.92 -11.16
C ARG A 325 -0.70 -11.24 -9.83
N SER A 326 -0.65 -10.26 -8.92
CA SER A 326 -0.19 -10.45 -7.55
C SER A 326 -1.23 -11.22 -6.74
N LYS A 327 -0.90 -12.44 -6.32
CA LYS A 327 -1.76 -13.21 -5.41
C LYS A 327 -1.81 -12.58 -4.02
N GLU A 328 -0.70 -12.02 -3.54
CA GLU A 328 -0.61 -11.41 -2.21
C GLU A 328 -1.43 -10.11 -2.12
N LEU A 329 -1.25 -9.18 -3.06
CA LEU A 329 -2.03 -7.93 -3.08
C LEU A 329 -3.53 -8.21 -3.20
N VAL A 330 -3.89 -9.22 -3.99
CA VAL A 330 -5.26 -9.65 -4.16
C VAL A 330 -5.85 -10.17 -2.84
N GLU A 331 -5.09 -10.98 -2.13
CA GLU A 331 -5.51 -11.54 -0.85
C GLU A 331 -5.64 -10.45 0.23
N VAL A 332 -4.67 -9.55 0.34
CA VAL A 332 -4.73 -8.38 1.25
C VAL A 332 -5.99 -7.55 0.98
N THR A 333 -6.32 -7.32 -0.29
CA THR A 333 -7.53 -6.57 -0.68
C THR A 333 -8.80 -7.26 -0.21
N LYS A 334 -8.89 -8.60 -0.33
CA LYS A 334 -10.02 -9.38 0.18
C LYS A 334 -10.10 -9.30 1.70
N MET A 335 -8.99 -9.50 2.40
CA MET A 335 -8.93 -9.43 3.87
C MET A 335 -9.42 -8.06 4.36
N CYS A 336 -8.97 -6.95 3.74
CA CYS A 336 -9.45 -5.60 4.07
C CYS A 336 -10.97 -5.46 3.87
N ARG A 337 -11.53 -6.03 2.80
CA ARG A 337 -12.98 -6.03 2.55
C ARG A 337 -13.74 -6.87 3.57
N GLU A 338 -13.16 -7.97 4.02
CA GLU A 338 -13.78 -8.90 4.97
C GLU A 338 -13.74 -8.39 6.42
N MET A 339 -12.93 -7.36 6.72
CA MET A 339 -12.90 -6.73 8.06
C MET A 339 -14.27 -6.26 8.55
N LYS A 340 -15.20 -5.94 7.65
CA LYS A 340 -16.60 -5.63 8.01
C LYS A 340 -17.29 -6.72 8.83
N ARG A 341 -16.85 -7.98 8.71
CA ARG A 341 -17.38 -9.11 9.50
C ARG A 341 -16.98 -9.04 10.97
N MET A 342 -15.91 -8.31 11.30
CA MET A 342 -15.44 -8.11 12.68
C MET A 342 -16.23 -7.02 13.42
N VAL A 343 -16.94 -6.14 12.70
CA VAL A 343 -17.64 -4.98 13.30
C VAL A 343 -18.69 -5.36 14.34
N PRO A 344 -19.59 -6.35 14.11
CA PRO A 344 -20.57 -6.76 15.12
C PRO A 344 -19.90 -7.28 16.40
N GLU A 345 -18.82 -8.03 16.27
CA GLU A 345 -18.05 -8.56 17.38
C GLU A 345 -17.41 -7.44 18.21
N ILE A 346 -16.76 -6.47 17.54
CA ILE A 346 -16.16 -5.29 18.18
C ILE A 346 -17.20 -4.45 18.93
N LEU A 347 -18.41 -4.34 18.38
CA LEU A 347 -19.50 -3.56 18.97
C LEU A 347 -20.37 -4.35 19.96
N GLU A 348 -20.09 -5.64 20.15
CA GLU A 348 -20.88 -6.55 21.00
C GLU A 348 -22.36 -6.65 20.61
N VAL A 349 -22.64 -6.66 19.31
CA VAL A 349 -24.01 -6.75 18.76
C VAL A 349 -24.19 -8.09 18.04
N GLU A 350 -25.35 -8.71 18.20
CA GLU A 350 -25.71 -9.88 17.41
C GLU A 350 -25.69 -9.57 15.91
N VAL A 351 -25.15 -10.49 15.13
CA VAL A 351 -24.96 -10.32 13.69
C VAL A 351 -26.32 -10.27 13.00
N ASP A 352 -26.79 -9.06 12.65
CA ASP A 352 -27.76 -8.90 11.58
C ASP A 352 -27.01 -8.90 10.23
N PRO A 353 -27.20 -9.92 9.38
CA PRO A 353 -26.50 -10.02 8.09
C PRO A 353 -26.75 -8.85 7.13
N LYS A 354 -27.68 -7.93 7.43
CA LYS A 354 -27.95 -6.72 6.63
C LYS A 354 -27.40 -5.41 7.21
N GLY A 355 -26.68 -5.43 8.34
CA GLY A 355 -26.15 -4.21 8.95
C GLY A 355 -27.26 -3.30 9.50
N GLY A 356 -28.14 -3.88 10.32
CA GLY A 356 -29.36 -3.24 10.80
C GLY A 356 -29.19 -2.08 11.78
N PRO A 357 -30.31 -1.50 12.25
CA PRO A 357 -30.34 -0.38 13.20
C PRO A 357 -29.51 -0.60 14.46
N GLY A 358 -29.42 -1.85 14.94
CA GLY A 358 -28.68 -2.19 16.16
C GLY A 358 -27.17 -1.91 16.08
N ILE A 359 -26.54 -2.12 14.92
CA ILE A 359 -25.11 -1.81 14.74
C ILE A 359 -24.89 -0.29 14.76
N VAL A 360 -25.81 0.47 14.14
CA VAL A 360 -25.75 1.94 14.12
C VAL A 360 -25.88 2.49 15.53
N GLU A 361 -26.88 2.03 16.29
CA GLU A 361 -27.09 2.45 17.69
C GLU A 361 -25.92 2.10 18.60
N ALA A 362 -25.35 0.89 18.46
CA ALA A 362 -24.19 0.48 19.23
C ALA A 362 -22.94 1.33 18.89
N ALA A 363 -22.70 1.57 17.61
CA ALA A 363 -21.62 2.47 17.18
C ALA A 363 -21.82 3.89 17.71
N MET A 364 -23.05 4.42 17.66
CA MET A 364 -23.38 5.73 18.24
C MET A 364 -23.06 5.79 19.73
N ARG A 365 -23.44 4.76 20.49
CA ARG A 365 -23.14 4.65 21.91
C ARG A 365 -21.63 4.65 22.16
N VAL A 366 -20.88 3.82 21.44
CA VAL A 366 -19.41 3.72 21.55
C VAL A 366 -18.74 5.07 21.29
N TYR A 367 -19.19 5.81 20.26
CA TYR A 367 -18.66 7.13 19.95
C TYR A 367 -19.05 8.18 21.01
N ALA A 368 -20.29 8.17 21.51
CA ALA A 368 -20.76 9.11 22.53
C ALA A 368 -20.07 8.89 23.89
N GLU A 369 -19.88 7.63 24.28
CA GLU A 369 -19.17 7.21 25.51
C GLU A 369 -17.65 7.32 25.38
N LYS A 370 -17.13 7.55 24.16
CA LYS A 370 -15.70 7.65 23.85
C LYS A 370 -14.90 6.45 24.36
N LYS A 371 -15.35 5.23 24.04
CA LYS A 371 -14.56 4.01 24.30
C LYS A 371 -13.34 3.98 23.38
N GLU A 372 -12.27 4.63 23.80
CA GLU A 372 -11.11 5.03 22.99
C GLU A 372 -10.58 3.91 22.10
N SER A 373 -10.18 2.77 22.67
CA SER A 373 -9.62 1.64 21.91
C SER A 373 -10.59 1.01 20.89
N VAL A 374 -11.88 0.99 21.17
CA VAL A 374 -12.92 0.50 20.25
C VAL A 374 -13.15 1.51 19.12
N VAL A 375 -13.15 2.81 19.44
CA VAL A 375 -13.27 3.88 18.46
C VAL A 375 -12.06 3.88 17.52
N GLU A 376 -10.85 3.74 18.05
CA GLU A 376 -9.60 3.71 17.29
C GLU A 376 -9.57 2.56 16.29
N VAL A 377 -9.89 1.32 16.71
CA VAL A 377 -9.88 0.18 15.78
C VAL A 377 -10.91 0.36 14.66
N LEU A 378 -12.12 0.82 14.97
CA LEU A 378 -13.16 1.06 13.97
C LEU A 378 -12.77 2.17 12.99
N GLN A 379 -12.15 3.26 13.48
CA GLN A 379 -11.65 4.33 12.63
C GLN A 379 -10.48 3.86 11.76
N ALA A 380 -9.57 3.05 12.30
CA ALA A 380 -8.45 2.49 11.55
C ALA A 380 -8.93 1.56 10.44
N MET A 381 -9.95 0.72 10.67
CA MET A 381 -10.58 -0.10 9.63
C MET A 381 -11.14 0.75 8.47
N GLN A 382 -11.83 1.85 8.79
CA GLN A 382 -12.31 2.79 7.77
C GLN A 382 -11.16 3.52 7.05
N GLY A 383 -10.07 3.81 7.77
CA GLY A 383 -8.83 4.35 7.22
C GLY A 383 -8.22 3.42 6.17
N ILE A 384 -8.13 2.11 6.47
CA ILE A 384 -7.67 1.07 5.54
C ILE A 384 -8.53 1.07 4.27
N GLU A 385 -9.87 1.04 4.39
CA GLU A 385 -10.76 1.08 3.22
C GLU A 385 -10.46 2.32 2.35
N ALA A 386 -10.35 3.50 2.99
CA ALA A 386 -10.11 4.74 2.27
C ALA A 386 -8.73 4.76 1.59
N ALA A 387 -7.68 4.22 2.23
CA ALA A 387 -6.35 4.11 1.64
C ALA A 387 -6.33 3.10 0.47
N MET A 388 -6.96 1.94 0.64
CA MET A 388 -7.07 0.90 -0.38
C MET A 388 -7.85 1.38 -1.61
N LYS A 389 -9.02 2.02 -1.44
CA LYS A 389 -9.78 2.58 -2.57
C LYS A 389 -8.99 3.67 -3.32
N ARG A 390 -8.23 4.49 -2.59
CA ARG A 390 -7.31 5.48 -3.21
C ARG A 390 -6.21 4.81 -4.01
N PHE A 391 -5.62 3.72 -3.52
CA PHE A 391 -4.62 2.95 -4.26
C PHE A 391 -5.18 2.49 -5.62
N PHE A 392 -6.33 1.82 -5.65
CA PHE A 392 -6.88 1.32 -6.92
C PHE A 392 -7.31 2.42 -7.88
N PHE A 393 -7.85 3.53 -7.35
CA PHE A 393 -8.15 4.70 -8.17
C PHE A 393 -6.86 5.30 -8.77
N GLY A 394 -5.84 5.52 -7.95
CA GLY A 394 -4.53 6.05 -8.36
C GLY A 394 -3.84 5.14 -9.37
N TYR A 395 -3.82 3.83 -9.11
CA TYR A 395 -3.29 2.81 -10.02
C TYR A 395 -3.93 2.91 -11.40
N LYS A 396 -5.26 3.03 -11.49
CA LYS A 396 -5.94 3.23 -12.77
C LYS A 396 -5.45 4.49 -13.50
N GLN A 397 -5.22 5.59 -12.77
CA GLN A 397 -4.68 6.82 -13.37
C GLN A 397 -3.22 6.64 -13.84
N VAL A 398 -2.40 5.92 -13.07
CA VAL A 398 -1.02 5.58 -13.46
C VAL A 398 -1.03 4.76 -14.75
N VAL A 399 -1.85 3.70 -14.83
CA VAL A 399 -2.00 2.90 -16.06
C VAL A 399 -2.42 3.78 -17.24
N ALA A 400 -3.37 4.69 -17.05
CA ALA A 400 -3.82 5.60 -18.10
C ALA A 400 -2.70 6.54 -18.57
N ALA A 401 -1.90 7.06 -17.63
CA ALA A 401 -0.80 7.97 -17.93
C ALA A 401 0.36 7.28 -18.65
N VAL A 402 0.70 6.04 -18.28
CA VAL A 402 1.90 5.34 -18.79
C VAL A 402 1.61 4.43 -19.99
N MET A 403 0.39 3.89 -20.11
CA MET A 403 -0.02 2.97 -21.18
C MET A 403 -1.16 3.51 -22.06
N GLY A 404 -1.77 4.64 -21.69
CA GLY A 404 -2.88 5.25 -22.39
C GLY A 404 -4.26 4.82 -21.87
N SER A 405 -5.27 5.66 -22.11
CA SER A 405 -6.64 5.46 -21.59
C SER A 405 -7.35 4.20 -22.10
N ALA A 406 -6.96 3.69 -23.28
CA ALA A 406 -7.52 2.45 -23.82
C ALA A 406 -7.13 1.23 -22.98
N GLU A 407 -5.92 1.21 -22.44
CA GLU A 407 -5.43 0.17 -21.54
C GLU A 407 -6.07 0.29 -20.15
N ALA A 408 -6.20 1.51 -19.64
CA ALA A 408 -6.82 1.79 -18.34
C ALA A 408 -8.35 1.58 -18.32
N GLY A 409 -9.01 1.69 -19.47
CA GLY A 409 -10.44 1.43 -19.62
C GLY A 409 -10.79 -0.05 -19.60
N GLY A 410 -9.80 -0.93 -19.78
CA GLY A 410 -9.99 -2.34 -20.08
C GLY A 410 -10.77 -2.48 -21.39
N ASN A 411 -10.13 -2.99 -22.45
CA ASN A 411 -10.75 -3.19 -23.77
C ASN A 411 -11.91 -4.24 -23.79
N ARG A 412 -12.78 -4.28 -22.78
CA ARG A 412 -13.88 -5.23 -22.59
C ARG A 412 -15.21 -4.53 -22.83
N VAL A 413 -15.71 -4.65 -24.06
CA VAL A 413 -17.12 -4.40 -24.35
C VAL A 413 -17.96 -5.42 -23.57
N GLY A 414 -18.70 -4.99 -22.55
CA GLY A 414 -19.75 -5.78 -21.90
C GLY A 414 -19.44 -6.39 -20.52
N SER A 415 -18.25 -6.21 -19.95
CA SER A 415 -17.97 -6.57 -18.55
C SER A 415 -17.26 -5.38 -17.91
N GLY A 416 -17.88 -4.77 -16.90
CA GLY A 416 -17.38 -3.55 -16.27
C GLY A 416 -15.91 -3.66 -15.85
N ASP A 417 -15.17 -2.56 -15.96
CA ASP A 417 -13.77 -2.48 -15.56
C ASP A 417 -13.61 -2.90 -14.08
N SER A 418 -13.01 -4.08 -13.85
CA SER A 418 -12.80 -4.68 -12.52
C SER A 418 -12.02 -3.76 -11.59
N LEU A 419 -11.15 -2.88 -12.12
CA LEU A 419 -10.45 -1.88 -11.31
C LEU A 419 -11.41 -0.79 -10.80
N SER A 420 -12.31 -0.34 -11.68
CA SER A 420 -13.31 0.67 -11.32
C SER A 420 -14.33 0.17 -10.30
N GLN A 421 -14.67 -1.12 -10.35
CA GLN A 421 -15.60 -1.70 -9.39
C GLN A 421 -15.10 -1.53 -7.95
N ILE A 422 -13.80 -1.69 -7.69
CA ILE A 422 -13.25 -1.66 -6.31
C ILE A 422 -13.44 -0.31 -5.64
N PHE A 423 -13.17 0.79 -6.35
CA PHE A 423 -13.29 2.13 -5.76
C PHE A 423 -14.68 2.76 -5.96
N LEU A 424 -15.53 2.20 -6.83
CA LEU A 424 -16.94 2.59 -6.99
C LEU A 424 -17.89 1.79 -6.10
N GLU A 425 -17.43 0.68 -5.52
CA GLU A 425 -18.19 -0.09 -4.53
C GLU A 425 -18.62 0.82 -3.36
N PRO A 426 -19.84 0.61 -2.81
CA PRO A 426 -20.27 1.28 -1.58
C PRO A 426 -19.27 1.10 -0.43
N THR A 427 -19.40 1.95 0.59
CA THR A 427 -18.60 1.85 1.82
C THR A 427 -18.69 0.44 2.41
N TYR A 428 -17.56 -0.09 2.90
CA TYR A 428 -17.52 -1.40 3.55
C TYR A 428 -18.13 -1.35 4.95
N PHE A 429 -18.21 -0.15 5.53
CA PHE A 429 -18.68 0.10 6.89
C PHE A 429 -19.88 1.07 6.93
N PRO A 430 -21.00 0.77 6.22
CA PRO A 430 -22.12 1.69 6.09
C PRO A 430 -22.77 2.06 7.43
N SER A 431 -22.83 1.11 8.38
CA SER A 431 -23.41 1.36 9.71
C SER A 431 -22.55 2.31 10.55
N LEU A 432 -21.22 2.23 10.42
CA LEU A 432 -20.30 3.14 11.11
C LEU A 432 -20.40 4.56 10.56
N ASP A 433 -20.55 4.69 9.24
CA ASP A 433 -20.74 5.98 8.57
C ASP A 433 -22.10 6.59 8.93
N ALA A 434 -23.16 5.77 8.96
CA ALA A 434 -24.49 6.19 9.40
C ALA A 434 -24.48 6.67 10.85
N ALA A 435 -23.80 5.97 11.77
CA ALA A 435 -23.74 6.35 13.18
C ALA A 435 -23.17 7.77 13.38
N LYS A 436 -22.19 8.18 12.57
CA LYS A 436 -21.57 9.51 12.66
C LYS A 436 -22.53 10.66 12.35
N THR A 437 -23.58 10.43 11.56
CA THR A 437 -24.53 11.49 11.20
C THR A 437 -25.40 11.92 12.39
N PHE A 438 -25.48 11.10 13.45
CA PHE A 438 -26.34 11.32 14.60
C PHE A 438 -25.59 11.80 15.86
N LEU A 439 -24.25 11.84 15.86
CA LEU A 439 -23.42 12.14 17.06
C LEU A 439 -23.53 13.57 17.60
N GLY A 440 -24.03 14.52 16.80
CA GLY A 440 -24.22 15.92 17.21
C GLY A 440 -25.67 16.33 17.44
N ILE A 441 -26.60 15.37 17.35
CA ILE A 441 -28.05 15.60 17.50
C ILE A 441 -28.55 15.12 18.89
N LEU A 442 -27.77 14.24 19.54
CA LEU A 442 -27.94 13.79 20.92
C LEU A 442 -27.20 14.72 21.89
#